data_AF-A0A2V6YBB8-F1
#
_entry.id   AF-A0A2V6YBB8-F1
#
_cell.length_a   1.000
_cell.length_b   1.000
_cell.length_c   1.000
_cell.angle_alpha   90.00
_cell.angle_beta   90.00
_cell.angle_gamma   90.00
#
_symmetry.space_group_name_H-M   'P 1'
#
loop_
_entity.id
_entity.type
_entity.pdbx_description
1 polymer ?
#
loop_
_entity_poly.entity_id
_entity_poly.type
_entity_poly.pdbx_seq_one_letter_code
_entity_poly.pdbx_strand_id
1 'polypeptide(L)'
;MWTKTRTLALESVLTVVGVLAVAGCSHYWERPGGSVADFERDSGACIEDAKQSPYGPDGLEAIYRACMRGKGWKRVEVSVADTNQFRGPEDAEDFLKPPSPLSGKRYYQNR
;
A
#
# COMPACT_ATOMS: atom_id res chain seq x y z
N MET A 1 -16.81 31.97 60.42
CA MET A 1 -17.76 32.49 59.40
C MET A 1 -17.45 31.76 58.11
N TRP A 2 -18.38 30.92 57.63
CA TRP A 2 -18.21 30.02 56.49
C TRP A 2 -18.65 30.73 55.22
N THR A 3 -17.80 30.81 54.20
CA THR A 3 -18.20 31.18 52.84
C THR A 3 -18.12 29.93 51.96
N LYS A 4 -19.28 29.54 51.45
CA LYS A 4 -19.51 28.39 50.59
C LYS A 4 -20.03 28.95 49.27
N THR A 5 -19.24 28.87 48.20
CA THR A 5 -19.80 28.95 46.84
C THR A 5 -18.85 28.30 45.85
N ARG A 6 -19.21 27.08 45.45
CA ARG A 6 -18.68 26.40 44.26
C ARG A 6 -19.31 27.10 43.05
N THR A 7 -18.49 27.70 42.21
CA THR A 7 -18.91 28.13 40.87
C THR A 7 -18.09 27.33 39.88
N LEU A 8 -18.56 26.12 39.57
CA LEU A 8 -18.11 25.39 38.39
C LEU A 8 -18.83 26.01 37.20
N ALA A 9 -18.25 27.05 36.63
CA ALA A 9 -18.61 27.48 35.30
C ALA A 9 -17.85 26.58 34.32
N LEU A 10 -18.59 25.62 33.77
CA LEU A 10 -18.43 25.12 32.40
C LEU A 10 -17.93 26.26 31.49
N GLU A 11 -17.00 25.99 30.58
CA GLU A 11 -17.10 26.36 29.16
C GLU A 11 -15.80 25.95 28.44
N SER A 12 -15.99 25.19 27.37
CA SER A 12 -15.05 25.02 26.26
C SER A 12 -13.83 24.12 26.49
N VAL A 13 -14.15 22.83 26.60
CA VAL A 13 -13.35 21.72 26.08
C VAL A 13 -12.89 22.05 24.64
N LEU A 14 -11.71 22.65 24.48
CA LEU A 14 -11.00 22.75 23.20
C LEU A 14 -10.00 21.60 23.11
N THR A 15 -10.51 20.38 23.03
CA THR A 15 -9.72 19.24 22.56
C THR A 15 -9.51 19.45 21.07
N VAL A 16 -8.45 20.17 20.69
CA VAL A 16 -7.91 20.12 19.34
C VAL A 16 -7.27 18.74 19.19
N VAL A 17 -8.09 17.72 19.00
CA VAL A 17 -7.64 16.44 18.45
C VAL A 17 -7.35 16.71 16.99
N GLY A 18 -6.13 17.15 16.70
CA GLY A 18 -5.60 17.17 15.35
C GLY A 18 -5.60 15.74 14.85
N VAL A 19 -6.57 15.40 14.00
CA VAL A 19 -6.59 14.13 13.27
C VAL A 19 -5.39 14.17 12.31
N LEU A 20 -4.25 13.67 12.78
CA LEU A 20 -3.13 13.31 11.92
C LEU A 20 -3.62 12.13 11.08
N ALA A 21 -4.16 12.42 9.91
CA ALA A 21 -4.37 11.42 8.88
C ALA A 21 -2.99 10.86 8.54
N VAL A 22 -2.68 9.68 9.08
CA VAL A 22 -1.46 8.95 8.76
C VAL A 22 -1.60 8.53 7.31
N ALA A 23 -1.08 9.33 6.39
CA ALA A 23 -0.94 8.93 5.00
C ALA A 23 0.09 7.80 4.98
N GLY A 24 -0.38 6.56 5.07
CA GLY A 24 0.48 5.39 5.02
C GLY A 24 1.17 5.31 3.66
N CYS A 25 2.48 5.15 3.66
CA CYS A 25 3.20 4.75 2.46
C CYS A 25 2.78 3.32 2.07
N SER A 26 2.77 3.05 0.77
CA SER A 26 2.50 1.72 0.23
C SER A 26 3.54 1.36 -0.82
N HIS A 27 3.66 0.07 -1.11
CA HIS A 27 4.65 -0.44 -2.03
C HIS A 27 4.06 -0.63 -3.43
N TYR A 28 4.84 -0.23 -4.42
CA TYR A 28 4.50 -0.31 -5.83
C TYR A 28 5.69 -0.79 -6.64
N TRP A 29 5.39 -1.21 -7.86
CA TRP A 29 6.35 -1.58 -8.88
C TRP A 29 6.32 -0.56 -10.02
N GLU A 30 7.50 -0.11 -10.43
CA GLU A 30 7.68 0.76 -11.59
C GLU A 30 8.75 0.20 -12.51
N ARG A 31 8.61 0.46 -13.81
CA ARG A 31 9.63 0.16 -14.82
C ARG A 31 9.57 1.23 -15.91
N PRO A 32 10.72 1.76 -16.39
CA PRO A 32 10.73 2.69 -17.51
C PRO A 32 10.00 2.11 -18.73
N GLY A 33 8.98 2.83 -19.22
CA GLY A 33 8.15 2.38 -20.35
C GLY A 33 7.24 1.17 -20.07
N GLY A 34 7.16 0.69 -18.81
CA GLY A 34 6.30 -0.43 -18.45
C GLY A 34 4.83 -0.03 -18.39
N SER A 35 3.99 -0.73 -19.16
CA SER A 35 2.54 -0.56 -19.10
C SER A 35 1.89 -1.44 -18.02
N VAL A 36 0.60 -1.20 -17.73
CA VAL A 36 -0.17 -2.09 -16.85
C VAL A 36 -0.28 -3.51 -17.40
N ALA A 37 -0.42 -3.66 -18.72
CA ALA A 37 -0.49 -4.97 -19.36
C ALA A 37 0.84 -5.72 -19.25
N ASP A 38 1.97 -5.01 -19.32
CA ASP A 38 3.26 -5.62 -19.06
C ASP A 38 3.41 -6.04 -17.60
N PHE A 39 2.94 -5.21 -16.67
CA PHE A 39 2.95 -5.54 -15.25
C PHE A 39 2.10 -6.79 -14.98
N GLU A 40 0.88 -6.86 -15.48
CA GLU A 40 -0.03 -8.00 -15.28
C GLU A 40 0.58 -9.29 -15.81
N ARG A 41 1.14 -9.26 -17.02
CA ARG A 41 1.81 -10.42 -17.62
C ARG A 41 3.02 -10.87 -16.80
N ASP A 42 3.88 -9.92 -16.43
CA ASP A 42 5.14 -10.21 -15.74
C ASP A 42 4.88 -10.65 -14.28
N SER A 43 4.00 -9.94 -13.57
CA SER A 43 3.58 -10.24 -12.20
C SER A 43 2.86 -11.58 -12.14
N GLY A 44 1.93 -11.86 -13.06
CA GLY A 44 1.24 -13.15 -13.16
C GLY A 44 2.22 -14.31 -13.31
N ALA A 45 3.19 -14.21 -14.22
CA ALA A 45 4.22 -15.23 -14.36
C ALA A 45 5.05 -15.40 -13.07
N CYS A 46 5.47 -14.30 -12.44
CA CYS A 46 6.24 -14.36 -11.20
C CYS A 46 5.45 -14.93 -10.01
N ILE A 47 4.13 -14.74 -9.97
CA ILE A 47 3.26 -15.34 -8.94
C ILE A 47 3.22 -16.86 -9.11
N GLU A 48 3.06 -17.35 -10.34
CA GLU A 48 3.03 -18.78 -10.61
C GLU A 48 4.39 -19.44 -10.31
N ASP A 49 5.50 -18.77 -10.68
CA ASP A 49 6.85 -19.22 -10.30
C ASP A 49 7.02 -19.29 -8.78
N ALA A 50 6.49 -18.30 -8.05
CA ALA A 50 6.57 -18.30 -6.59
C ALA A 50 5.78 -19.45 -5.98
N LYS A 51 4.55 -19.71 -6.45
CA LYS A 51 3.69 -20.80 -5.95
C LYS A 51 4.25 -22.19 -6.17
N GLN A 52 5.08 -22.38 -7.20
CA GLN A 52 5.75 -23.66 -7.49
C GLN A 52 6.97 -23.93 -6.60
N SER A 53 7.38 -22.94 -5.80
CA SER A 53 8.51 -23.04 -4.89
C SER A 53 8.34 -24.13 -3.82
N PRO A 54 9.40 -24.90 -3.52
CA PRO A 54 9.37 -25.88 -2.44
C PRO A 54 9.43 -25.26 -1.03
N TYR A 55 9.64 -23.94 -0.92
CA TYR A 55 9.88 -23.25 0.36
C TYR A 55 8.61 -22.87 1.14
N GLY A 56 7.42 -23.26 0.65
CA GLY A 56 6.16 -22.96 1.32
C GLY A 56 5.74 -21.48 1.23
N PRO A 57 4.67 -21.07 1.94
CA PRO A 57 4.08 -19.74 1.83
C PRO A 57 5.03 -18.61 2.25
N ASP A 58 5.92 -18.86 3.22
CA ASP A 58 6.88 -17.87 3.71
C ASP A 58 7.91 -17.43 2.66
N GLY A 59 8.14 -18.25 1.63
CA GLY A 59 9.08 -17.96 0.55
C GLY A 59 8.48 -17.21 -0.64
N LEU A 60 7.14 -17.12 -0.74
CA LEU A 60 6.45 -16.59 -1.93
C LEU A 60 6.88 -15.16 -2.25
N GLU A 61 6.90 -14.31 -1.22
CA GLU A 61 7.19 -12.89 -1.36
C GLU A 61 8.62 -12.63 -1.87
N ALA A 62 9.60 -13.34 -1.31
CA ALA A 62 11.00 -13.19 -1.69
C ALA A 62 11.23 -13.62 -3.15
N ILE A 63 10.63 -14.73 -3.57
CA ILE A 63 10.77 -15.28 -4.92
C ILE A 63 10.07 -14.38 -5.94
N TYR A 64 8.84 -13.95 -5.66
CA TYR A 64 8.11 -12.99 -6.47
C TYR A 64 8.91 -11.69 -6.65
N ARG A 65 9.40 -11.11 -5.56
CA ARG A 65 10.20 -9.87 -5.58
C ARG A 65 11.49 -10.05 -6.39
N ALA A 66 12.15 -11.20 -6.28
CA ALA A 66 13.33 -11.51 -7.08
C ALA A 66 13.01 -11.62 -8.58
N CYS A 67 11.95 -12.34 -8.93
CA CYS A 67 11.48 -12.48 -10.31
C CYS A 67 11.13 -11.12 -10.94
N MET A 68 10.38 -10.28 -10.22
CA MET A 68 10.01 -8.94 -10.68
C MET A 68 11.23 -8.06 -10.96
N ARG A 69 12.22 -8.06 -10.05
CA ARG A 69 13.50 -7.37 -10.27
C ARG A 69 14.24 -7.91 -11.50
N GLY A 70 14.24 -9.23 -11.71
CA GLY A 70 14.81 -9.86 -12.90
C GLY A 70 14.14 -9.42 -14.22
N LYS A 71 12.85 -9.07 -14.17
CA LYS A 71 12.09 -8.49 -15.28
C LYS A 71 12.23 -6.96 -15.41
N GLY A 72 13.14 -6.36 -14.64
CA GLY A 72 13.43 -4.92 -14.67
C GLY A 72 12.44 -4.05 -13.90
N TRP A 73 11.54 -4.65 -13.11
CA TRP A 73 10.66 -3.89 -12.22
C TRP A 73 11.40 -3.48 -10.96
N LYS A 74 11.27 -2.21 -10.59
CA LYS A 74 11.81 -1.64 -9.36
C LYS A 74 10.69 -1.46 -8.36
N ARG A 75 10.94 -1.87 -7.11
CA ARG A 75 10.02 -1.65 -5.99
C ARG A 75 10.26 -0.26 -5.41
N VAL A 76 9.19 0.50 -5.23
CA VAL A 76 9.19 1.84 -4.64
C VAL A 76 8.16 1.93 -3.54
N GLU A 77 8.40 2.80 -2.58
CA GLU A 77 7.50 3.08 -1.47
C GLU A 77 7.08 4.54 -1.55
N VAL A 78 5.78 4.79 -1.73
CA VAL A 78 5.24 6.14 -1.90
C VAL A 78 3.88 6.27 -1.19
N SER A 79 3.55 7.47 -0.77
CA SER A 79 2.24 7.78 -0.19
C SER A 79 1.13 7.95 -1.23
N VAL A 80 1.49 8.30 -2.48
CA VAL A 80 0.57 8.44 -3.62
C VAL A 80 1.23 7.84 -4.85
N ALA A 81 0.54 6.91 -5.51
CA ALA A 81 1.03 6.26 -6.72
C ALA A 81 1.05 7.21 -7.93
N ASP A 82 2.10 7.16 -8.73
CA ASP A 82 2.13 7.73 -10.07
C ASP A 82 1.44 6.79 -11.09
N THR A 83 1.21 7.29 -12.30
CA THR A 83 0.62 6.62 -13.46
C THR A 83 1.35 5.33 -13.83
N ASN A 84 2.66 5.25 -13.62
CA ASN A 84 3.48 4.08 -13.97
C ASN A 84 3.90 3.23 -12.76
N GLN A 85 3.16 3.34 -11.65
CA GLN A 85 3.36 2.54 -10.43
C GLN A 85 2.18 1.58 -10.25
N PHE A 86 2.49 0.31 -10.01
CA PHE A 86 1.51 -0.77 -9.98
C PHE A 86 1.58 -1.59 -8.69
N ARG A 87 0.43 -2.01 -8.18
CA ARG A 87 0.32 -2.86 -6.98
C ARG A 87 0.55 -4.32 -7.34
N GLY A 88 1.37 -5.01 -6.55
CA GLY A 88 1.54 -6.46 -6.59
C GLY A 88 1.25 -7.08 -5.23
N PRO A 89 1.35 -8.42 -5.11
CA PRO A 89 1.16 -9.11 -3.84
C PRO A 89 2.18 -8.72 -2.77
N GLU A 90 1.70 -8.45 -1.56
CA GLU A 90 2.56 -8.14 -0.41
C GLU A 90 2.42 -9.14 0.75
N ASP A 91 1.44 -10.04 0.72
CA ASP A 91 1.24 -11.13 1.69
C ASP A 91 0.70 -12.41 1.02
N ALA A 92 0.59 -13.50 1.79
CA ALA A 92 0.20 -14.81 1.27
C ALA A 92 -1.21 -14.81 0.66
N GLU A 93 -2.13 -14.02 1.23
CA GLU A 93 -3.49 -13.85 0.75
C GLU A 93 -3.52 -13.16 -0.63
N ASP A 94 -2.71 -12.13 -0.82
CA ASP A 94 -2.56 -11.48 -2.12
C ASP A 94 -2.01 -12.45 -3.20
N PHE A 95 -1.18 -13.43 -2.85
CA PHE A 95 -0.73 -14.44 -3.83
C PHE A 95 -1.88 -15.35 -4.30
N LEU A 96 -2.90 -15.56 -3.47
CA LEU A 96 -4.11 -16.30 -3.84
C LEU A 96 -5.07 -15.41 -4.64
N LYS A 97 -5.16 -14.12 -4.29
CA LYS A 97 -6.03 -13.15 -4.93
C LYS A 97 -5.28 -11.83 -5.16
N PRO A 98 -4.54 -11.73 -6.28
CA PRO A 98 -3.69 -10.56 -6.54
C PRO A 98 -4.48 -9.25 -6.51
N PRO A 99 -3.91 -8.18 -5.92
CA PRO A 99 -4.56 -6.89 -5.90
C PRO A 99 -4.71 -6.33 -7.31
N SER A 100 -5.69 -5.45 -7.52
CA SER A 100 -5.76 -4.70 -8.78
C SER A 100 -4.48 -3.87 -8.95
N PRO A 101 -3.75 -3.96 -10.09
CA PRO A 101 -2.52 -3.21 -10.32
C PRO A 101 -2.68 -1.70 -10.19
N LEU A 102 -3.88 -1.18 -10.42
CA LEU A 102 -4.20 0.25 -10.38
C LEU A 102 -4.78 0.70 -9.02
N SER A 103 -4.89 -0.21 -8.05
CA SER A 103 -5.37 0.15 -6.71
C SER A 103 -4.40 1.14 -6.04
N GLY A 104 -4.95 2.10 -5.29
CA GLY A 104 -4.17 3.17 -4.65
C GLY A 104 -3.68 4.30 -5.56
N LYS A 105 -3.96 4.24 -6.87
CA LYS A 105 -3.92 5.45 -7.70
C LYS A 105 -5.05 6.37 -7.25
N ARG A 106 -4.71 7.57 -6.78
CA ARG A 106 -5.69 8.66 -6.74
C ARG A 106 -6.02 8.96 -8.20
N TYR A 107 -7.12 8.40 -8.72
CA TYR A 107 -7.83 9.07 -9.79
C TYR A 107 -7.99 10.51 -9.32
N TYR A 108 -7.45 11.46 -10.10
CA TYR A 108 -7.62 12.88 -9.89
C TYR A 108 -9.13 13.15 -9.83
N GLN A 109 -9.71 13.09 -8.64
CA GLN A 109 -11.01 13.65 -8.31
C GLN A 109 -10.82 15.16 -8.38
N ASN A 110 -10.81 15.71 -9.59
CA ASN A 110 -11.03 17.11 -9.96
C ASN A 110 -10.74 17.24 -11.47
N ARG A 111 -11.71 16.84 -12.29
CA ARG A 111 -11.94 17.49 -13.58
C ARG A 111 -13.07 18.49 -13.37
#